data_AF-A0A2V6A0Y0-F1
#
_entry.id   AF-A0A2V6A0Y0-F1
#
_cell.length_a   1.000
_cell.length_b   1.000
_cell.length_c   1.000
_cell.angle_alpha   90.00
_cell.angle_beta   90.00
_cell.angle_gamma   90.00
#
_symmetry.space_group_name_H-M   'P 1'
#
loop_
_entity.id
_entity.type
_entity.pdbx_description
1 polymer ?
#
loop_
_entity_poly.entity_id
_entity_poly.type
_entity_poly.pdbx_seq_one_letter_code
_entity_poly.pdbx_strand_id
1 'polypeptide(L)'
;MRAWDFGDLPPQISFLRAGRKLTGYPALVDEGDSVAIRLFDTRDAADIAMRSGVRRLLRIDLKEQMKQLEKSLPGITQAALQLRGITTTDDLRQDLLTAITDRAFIAEDELPRTLKEYDSLKQRARTRLPAVRDAASRMLVTIADEYHRTSLRLSSAPRALNRLVADIRAQLARLVYPGFFSGHATSKRWLCVSTGLRAARNATRNMLQRSPNCGSYTKSAAANCARPH
;
A
#
# COMPACT_ATOMS: atom_id res chain seq x y z
N MET A 1 23.63 5.67 -9.47
CA MET A 1 23.49 4.93 -10.76
C MET A 1 22.04 4.98 -11.22
N ARG A 2 21.75 4.91 -12.53
CA ARG A 2 20.37 5.07 -13.08
C ARG A 2 19.93 3.96 -14.03
N ALA A 3 20.80 3.00 -14.32
CA ALA A 3 20.54 1.83 -15.14
C ALA A 3 21.23 0.61 -14.51
N TRP A 4 20.89 -0.60 -14.96
CA TRP A 4 21.57 -1.83 -14.57
C TRP A 4 22.84 -2.01 -15.42
N ASP A 5 23.95 -1.41 -15.02
CA ASP A 5 25.22 -1.37 -15.77
C ASP A 5 26.43 -1.96 -14.99
N PHE A 6 26.17 -2.60 -13.85
CA PHE A 6 27.18 -3.12 -12.93
C PHE A 6 27.41 -4.65 -13.00
N GLY A 7 26.80 -5.32 -13.97
CA GLY A 7 26.89 -6.77 -14.14
C GLY A 7 26.02 -7.54 -13.14
N ASP A 8 26.50 -8.72 -12.73
CA ASP A 8 25.77 -9.62 -11.84
C ASP A 8 26.07 -9.33 -10.37
N LEU A 9 25.03 -9.31 -9.55
CA LEU A 9 25.12 -9.03 -8.13
C LEU A 9 25.05 -10.35 -7.34
N PRO A 10 26.17 -10.91 -6.86
CA PRO A 10 26.17 -12.20 -6.18
C PRO A 10 25.36 -12.14 -4.86
N PRO A 11 24.80 -13.26 -4.40
CA PRO A 11 23.98 -13.29 -3.19
C PRO A 11 24.78 -12.97 -1.91
N GLN A 12 26.09 -13.24 -1.90
CA GLN A 12 26.99 -12.91 -0.80
C GLN A 12 28.42 -12.78 -1.32
N ILE A 13 29.22 -11.94 -0.67
CA ILE A 13 30.64 -11.74 -0.94
C ILE A 13 31.41 -11.97 0.36
N SER A 14 32.39 -12.89 0.34
CA SER A 14 33.30 -13.07 1.47
C SER A 14 34.59 -12.29 1.24
N PHE A 15 34.98 -11.46 2.20
CA PHE A 15 36.20 -10.66 2.14
C PHE A 15 36.95 -10.69 3.49
N LEU A 16 38.24 -10.41 3.46
CA LEU A 16 39.09 -10.34 4.65
C LEU A 16 39.20 -8.89 5.11
N ARG A 17 38.82 -8.61 6.36
CA ARG A 17 39.00 -7.29 6.99
C ARG A 17 39.62 -7.48 8.37
N ALA A 18 40.73 -6.80 8.63
CA ALA A 18 41.47 -6.91 9.90
C ALA A 18 41.76 -8.36 10.33
N GLY A 19 42.15 -9.22 9.39
CA GLY A 19 42.47 -10.64 9.65
C GLY A 19 41.27 -11.55 9.91
N ARG A 20 40.02 -11.03 9.86
CA ARG A 20 38.79 -11.82 10.00
C ARG A 20 38.08 -11.97 8.65
N LYS A 21 37.60 -13.18 8.37
CA LYS A 21 36.74 -13.47 7.21
C LYS A 21 35.33 -12.97 7.52
N LEU A 22 34.89 -11.94 6.80
CA LEU A 22 33.56 -11.36 6.91
C LEU A 22 32.75 -11.72 5.66
N THR A 23 31.45 -11.95 5.85
CA THR A 23 30.48 -12.18 4.77
C THR A 23 29.61 -10.94 4.68
N GLY A 24 29.58 -10.31 3.51
CA GLY A 24 28.70 -9.19 3.22
C GLY A 24 27.67 -9.56 2.15
N TYR A 25 26.51 -8.93 2.23
CA TYR A 25 25.38 -9.12 1.33
C TYR A 25 25.20 -7.85 0.48
N PRO A 26 25.60 -7.85 -0.80
CA PRO A 26 25.43 -6.68 -1.64
C PRO A 26 23.95 -6.49 -1.98
N ALA A 27 23.51 -5.24 -1.97
CA ALA A 27 22.15 -4.86 -2.34
C ALA A 27 22.11 -3.46 -2.95
N LEU A 28 21.09 -3.23 -3.78
CA LEU A 28 20.76 -1.90 -4.27
C LEU A 28 20.07 -1.09 -3.17
N VAL A 29 20.46 0.17 -3.04
CA VAL A 29 19.90 1.13 -2.09
C VAL A 29 19.31 2.29 -2.88
N ASP A 30 18.12 2.72 -2.47
CA ASP A 30 17.46 3.92 -3.00
C ASP A 30 18.14 5.18 -2.46
N GLU A 31 18.61 6.07 -3.34
CA GLU A 31 19.21 7.36 -3.00
C GLU A 31 18.32 8.54 -3.45
N GLY A 32 17.04 8.32 -3.70
CA GLY A 32 16.24 9.30 -4.42
C GLY A 32 16.61 9.20 -5.89
N ASP A 33 17.24 10.18 -6.52
CA ASP A 33 17.36 10.23 -8.00
C ASP A 33 18.34 9.23 -8.65
N SER A 34 18.76 8.24 -7.87
CA SER A 34 19.86 7.33 -8.11
C SER A 34 19.67 6.06 -7.27
N VAL A 35 20.27 4.97 -7.70
CA VAL A 35 20.50 3.78 -6.88
C VAL A 35 22.01 3.57 -6.68
N ALA A 36 22.39 3.06 -5.52
CA ALA A 36 23.77 2.69 -5.22
C ALA A 36 23.86 1.25 -4.73
N ILE A 37 25.00 0.59 -4.94
CA ILE A 37 25.26 -0.72 -4.37
C ILE A 37 25.91 -0.52 -3.00
N ARG A 38 25.33 -1.11 -1.95
CA ARG A 38 25.92 -1.15 -0.61
C ARG A 38 26.01 -2.57 -0.11
N LEU A 39 26.98 -2.79 0.76
CA LEU A 39 27.20 -4.07 1.42
C LEU A 39 26.56 -4.05 2.80
N PHE A 40 25.76 -5.06 3.10
CA PHE A 40 25.08 -5.23 4.38
C PHE A 40 25.64 -6.42 5.15
N ASP A 41 25.53 -6.39 6.47
CA ASP A 41 26.03 -7.45 7.35
C ASP A 41 25.03 -8.61 7.48
N THR A 42 23.74 -8.38 7.18
CA THR A 42 22.68 -9.40 7.25
C THR A 42 21.91 -9.52 5.94
N ARG A 43 21.44 -10.73 5.65
CA ARG A 43 20.65 -11.04 4.44
C ARG A 43 19.33 -10.29 4.43
N ASP A 44 18.62 -10.25 5.55
CA ASP A 44 17.31 -9.60 5.64
C ASP A 44 17.40 -8.09 5.36
N ALA A 45 18.42 -7.42 5.92
CA ALA A 45 18.65 -5.99 5.65
C ALA A 45 18.98 -5.76 4.17
N ALA A 46 19.80 -6.64 3.58
CA ALA A 46 20.13 -6.58 2.16
C ALA A 46 18.88 -6.78 1.29
N ASP A 47 18.00 -7.72 1.60
CA ASP A 47 16.81 -8.00 0.80
C ASP A 47 15.77 -6.87 0.90
N ILE A 48 15.60 -6.26 2.08
CA ILE A 48 14.75 -5.07 2.26
C ILE A 48 15.31 -3.91 1.43
N ALA A 49 16.62 -3.65 1.52
CA ALA A 49 17.27 -2.60 0.77
C ALA A 49 17.14 -2.86 -0.74
N MET A 50 17.48 -4.07 -1.18
CA MET A 50 17.41 -4.51 -2.57
C MET A 50 16.02 -4.32 -3.14
N ARG A 51 14.96 -4.66 -2.39
CA ARG A 51 13.57 -4.41 -2.79
C ARG A 51 13.32 -2.93 -3.07
N SER A 52 13.77 -2.04 -2.18
CA SER A 52 13.63 -0.59 -2.38
C SER A 52 14.45 -0.07 -3.57
N GLY A 53 15.71 -0.50 -3.72
CA GLY A 53 16.59 -0.10 -4.81
C GLY A 53 16.08 -0.56 -6.18
N VAL A 54 15.64 -1.82 -6.30
CA VAL A 54 15.05 -2.35 -7.55
C VAL A 54 13.77 -1.58 -7.90
N ARG A 55 12.91 -1.29 -6.92
CA ARG A 55 11.71 -0.48 -7.14
C ARG A 55 12.08 0.90 -7.69
N ARG A 56 13.12 1.53 -7.14
CA ARG A 56 13.58 2.84 -7.59
C ARG A 56 14.14 2.78 -9.02
N LEU A 57 14.96 1.78 -9.32
CA LEU A 57 15.53 1.58 -10.64
C LEU A 57 14.43 1.37 -11.70
N LEU A 58 13.43 0.53 -11.40
CA LEU A 58 12.26 0.36 -12.26
C LEU A 58 11.48 1.66 -12.46
N ARG A 59 11.34 2.48 -11.42
CA ARG A 59 10.66 3.79 -11.53
C ARG A 59 11.41 4.75 -12.46
N ILE A 60 12.74 4.74 -12.43
CA ILE A 60 13.60 5.53 -13.33
C ILE A 60 13.46 5.03 -14.78
N ASP A 61 13.55 3.72 -14.98
CA ASP A 61 13.46 3.07 -16.29
C ASP A 61 12.08 3.18 -16.95
N LEU A 62 11.02 3.17 -16.13
CA LEU A 62 9.62 3.24 -16.54
C LEU A 62 9.04 4.65 -16.41
N LYS A 63 9.89 5.69 -16.42
CA LYS A 63 9.48 7.09 -16.22
C LYS A 63 8.31 7.53 -17.11
N GLU A 64 8.28 7.08 -18.37
CA GLU A 64 7.22 7.46 -19.31
C GLU A 64 5.89 6.76 -18.97
N GLN A 65 5.93 5.49 -18.56
CA GLN A 65 4.76 4.78 -18.04
C GLN A 65 4.26 5.41 -16.74
N MET A 66 5.17 5.87 -15.87
CA MET A 66 4.83 6.58 -14.63
C MET A 66 4.14 7.92 -14.90
N LYS A 67 4.63 8.72 -15.85
CA LYS A 67 3.97 9.96 -16.27
C LYS A 67 2.58 9.70 -16.86
N GLN A 68 2.42 8.64 -17.65
CA GLN A 68 1.11 8.25 -18.18
C GLN A 68 0.16 7.81 -17.07
N LEU A 69 0.66 7.05 -16.10
CA LEU A 69 -0.08 6.62 -14.93
C LEU A 69 -0.57 7.83 -14.10
N GLU A 70 0.30 8.81 -13.83
CA GLU A 70 -0.03 10.05 -13.11
C GLU A 70 -1.14 10.85 -13.78
N LYS A 71 -1.15 10.89 -15.12
CA LYS A 71 -2.17 11.61 -15.90
C LYS A 71 -3.51 10.87 -15.98
N SER A 72 -3.51 9.55 -15.82
CA SER A 72 -4.66 8.68 -16.11
C SER A 72 -5.05 7.83 -14.89
N LEU A 73 -5.53 8.50 -13.82
CA LEU A 73 -6.09 7.84 -12.64
C LEU A 73 -7.62 8.02 -12.61
N PRO A 74 -8.40 7.03 -13.07
CA PRO A 74 -9.85 7.15 -13.12
C PRO A 74 -10.45 7.23 -11.71
N GLY A 75 -11.44 8.11 -11.52
CA GLY A 75 -12.20 8.20 -10.27
C GLY A 75 -11.50 8.90 -9.10
N ILE A 76 -10.26 9.37 -9.26
CA ILE A 76 -9.51 10.02 -8.17
C ILE A 76 -10.16 11.33 -7.71
N THR A 77 -10.69 12.14 -8.63
CA THR A 77 -11.34 13.42 -8.31
C THR A 77 -12.60 13.21 -7.47
N GLN A 78 -13.41 12.21 -7.83
CA GLN A 78 -14.62 11.87 -7.08
C GLN A 78 -14.27 11.33 -5.70
N ALA A 79 -13.29 10.43 -5.62
CA ALA A 79 -12.83 9.87 -4.34
C ALA A 79 -12.25 10.97 -3.43
N ALA A 80 -11.47 11.89 -3.97
CA ALA A 80 -10.94 13.04 -3.22
C ALA A 80 -12.05 13.95 -2.68
N LEU A 81 -13.13 14.17 -3.45
CA LEU A 81 -14.28 14.93 -2.98
C LEU A 81 -14.99 14.24 -1.80
N GLN A 82 -15.14 12.92 -1.87
CA GLN A 82 -15.73 12.11 -0.81
C GLN A 82 -14.85 12.03 0.45
N LEU A 83 -13.53 12.18 0.29
CA LEU A 83 -12.52 12.09 1.36
C LEU A 83 -11.91 13.46 1.75
N ARG A 84 -12.54 14.58 1.35
CA ARG A 84 -12.01 15.95 1.51
C ARG A 84 -11.63 16.34 2.96
N GLY A 85 -12.19 15.66 3.96
CA GLY A 85 -11.88 15.88 5.38
C GLY A 85 -10.73 15.04 5.94
N ILE A 86 -10.12 14.16 5.14
CA ILE A 86 -9.05 13.26 5.58
C ILE A 86 -7.75 13.57 4.86
N THR A 87 -7.79 13.70 3.53
CA THR A 87 -6.60 13.81 2.69
C THR A 87 -6.83 14.83 1.59
N THR A 88 -5.75 15.44 1.11
CA THR A 88 -5.81 16.26 -0.10
C THR A 88 -5.84 15.36 -1.35
N THR A 89 -6.29 15.92 -2.47
CA THR A 89 -6.26 15.23 -3.76
C THR A 89 -4.84 14.84 -4.18
N ASP A 90 -3.84 15.65 -3.83
CA ASP A 90 -2.45 15.37 -4.20
C ASP A 90 -1.84 14.26 -3.35
N ASP A 91 -2.06 14.30 -2.03
CA ASP A 91 -1.62 13.22 -1.14
C ASP A 91 -2.26 11.88 -1.52
N LEU A 92 -3.56 11.89 -1.84
CA LEU A 92 -4.27 10.69 -2.28
C LEU A 92 -3.71 10.15 -3.60
N ARG A 93 -3.30 11.05 -4.51
CA ARG A 93 -2.67 10.69 -5.77
C ARG A 93 -1.32 10.03 -5.54
N GLN A 94 -0.46 10.65 -4.74
CA GLN A 94 0.87 10.11 -4.42
C GLN A 94 0.79 8.77 -3.69
N ASP A 95 -0.17 8.63 -2.78
CA ASP A 95 -0.44 7.40 -2.06
C ASP A 95 -0.87 6.26 -3.00
N LEU A 96 -1.82 6.55 -3.90
CA LEU A 96 -2.29 5.59 -4.90
C LEU A 96 -1.18 5.19 -5.88
N LEU A 97 -0.35 6.13 -6.33
CA LEU A 97 0.79 5.86 -7.21
C LEU A 97 1.83 4.96 -6.53
N THR A 98 2.14 5.24 -5.27
CA THR A 98 3.06 4.43 -4.47
C THR A 98 2.53 3.01 -4.30
N ALA A 99 1.24 2.86 -4.02
CA ALA A 99 0.58 1.57 -3.93
C ALA A 99 0.57 0.79 -5.26
N ILE A 100 0.25 1.45 -6.38
CA ILE A 100 0.24 0.82 -7.70
C ILE A 100 1.63 0.35 -8.09
N THR A 101 2.65 1.20 -7.89
CA THR A 101 4.04 0.87 -8.23
C THR A 101 4.58 -0.27 -7.39
N ASP A 102 4.34 -0.27 -6.07
CA ASP A 102 4.80 -1.38 -5.22
C ASP A 102 4.19 -2.73 -5.64
N ARG A 103 2.91 -2.71 -6.01
CA ARG A 103 2.18 -3.91 -6.44
C ARG A 103 2.52 -4.34 -7.86
N ALA A 104 2.73 -3.41 -8.79
CA ALA A 104 3.01 -3.72 -10.18
C ALA A 104 4.46 -4.18 -10.40
N PHE A 105 5.41 -3.62 -9.64
CA PHE A 105 6.84 -3.81 -9.90
C PHE A 105 7.39 -5.10 -9.30
N ILE A 106 7.16 -5.33 -8.00
CA ILE A 106 7.80 -6.44 -7.30
C ILE A 106 6.79 -7.55 -6.97
N ALA A 107 5.55 -7.21 -6.61
CA ALA A 107 4.51 -8.20 -6.26
C ALA A 107 5.07 -9.31 -5.34
N GLU A 108 4.98 -10.58 -5.76
CA GLU A 108 5.61 -11.75 -5.13
C GLU A 108 6.73 -12.34 -6.02
N ASP A 109 7.28 -11.56 -6.97
CA ASP A 109 8.40 -12.00 -7.79
C ASP A 109 9.72 -11.94 -6.97
N GLU A 110 10.67 -12.81 -7.30
CA GLU A 110 12.01 -12.81 -6.72
C GLU A 110 12.82 -11.56 -7.09
N LEU A 111 13.70 -11.13 -6.19
CA LEU A 111 14.54 -9.96 -6.39
C LEU A 111 15.62 -10.24 -7.45
N PRO A 112 15.70 -9.45 -8.53
CA PRO A 112 16.65 -9.69 -9.61
C PRO A 112 18.08 -9.49 -9.12
N ARG A 113 18.97 -10.42 -9.46
CA ARG A 113 20.40 -10.40 -9.18
C ARG A 113 21.22 -10.29 -10.46
N THR A 114 20.64 -10.61 -11.61
CA THR A 114 21.26 -10.48 -12.93
C THR A 114 20.51 -9.50 -13.83
N LEU A 115 21.17 -8.99 -14.88
CA LEU A 115 20.55 -8.12 -15.87
C LEU A 115 19.34 -8.79 -16.55
N LYS A 116 19.46 -10.09 -16.87
CA LYS A 116 18.41 -10.87 -17.54
C LYS A 116 17.14 -10.99 -16.67
N GLU A 117 17.32 -11.21 -15.37
CA GLU A 117 16.21 -11.24 -14.40
C GLU A 117 15.56 -9.87 -14.28
N TYR A 118 16.38 -8.81 -14.22
CA TYR A 118 15.90 -7.43 -14.16
C TYR A 118 15.07 -7.07 -15.40
N ASP A 119 15.55 -7.37 -16.60
CA ASP A 119 14.80 -7.12 -17.84
C ASP A 119 13.50 -7.92 -17.89
N SER A 120 13.52 -9.17 -17.45
CA SER A 120 12.32 -10.00 -17.36
C SER A 120 11.30 -9.40 -16.37
N LEU A 121 11.76 -8.92 -15.22
CA LEU A 121 10.93 -8.24 -14.23
C LEU A 121 10.35 -6.94 -14.79
N LYS A 122 11.17 -6.15 -15.49
CA LYS A 122 10.76 -4.89 -16.14
C LYS A 122 9.65 -5.11 -17.17
N GLN A 123 9.75 -6.15 -17.99
CA GLN A 123 8.69 -6.49 -18.94
C GLN A 123 7.41 -6.92 -18.23
N ARG A 124 7.49 -7.80 -17.23
CA ARG A 124 6.31 -8.19 -16.42
C ARG A 124 5.66 -7.00 -15.74
N ALA A 125 6.46 -6.10 -15.16
CA ALA A 125 5.99 -4.89 -14.51
C ALA A 125 5.21 -3.99 -15.48
N ARG A 126 5.73 -3.79 -16.70
CA ARG A 126 5.04 -3.03 -17.77
C ARG A 126 3.68 -3.65 -18.12
N THR A 127 3.61 -4.96 -18.28
CA THR A 127 2.35 -5.65 -18.61
C THR A 127 1.34 -5.61 -17.45
N ARG A 128 1.80 -5.70 -16.20
CA ARG A 128 0.94 -5.71 -15.00
C ARG A 128 0.38 -4.32 -14.66
N LEU A 129 1.12 -3.25 -14.96
CA LEU A 129 0.82 -1.90 -14.50
C LEU A 129 -0.59 -1.39 -14.86
N PRO A 130 -1.11 -1.55 -16.09
CA PRO A 130 -2.48 -1.13 -16.43
C PRO A 130 -3.55 -1.86 -15.62
N ALA A 131 -3.42 -3.17 -15.47
CA ALA A 131 -4.37 -3.99 -14.72
C ALA A 131 -4.38 -3.64 -13.22
N VAL A 132 -3.19 -3.42 -12.64
CA VAL A 132 -3.05 -2.99 -11.24
C VAL A 132 -3.62 -1.60 -11.02
N ARG A 133 -3.36 -0.65 -11.93
CA ARG A 133 -3.95 0.69 -11.91
C ARG A 133 -5.47 0.63 -11.86
N ASP A 134 -6.08 -0.12 -12.77
CA ASP A 134 -7.53 -0.18 -12.89
C ASP A 134 -8.17 -0.84 -11.66
N ALA A 135 -7.54 -1.90 -11.15
CA ALA A 135 -7.97 -2.54 -9.92
C ALA A 135 -7.88 -1.58 -8.72
N ALA A 136 -6.75 -0.89 -8.55
CA ALA A 136 -6.55 0.06 -7.46
C ALA A 136 -7.52 1.25 -7.54
N SER A 137 -7.76 1.77 -8.74
CA SER A 137 -8.69 2.88 -8.96
C SER A 137 -10.14 2.49 -8.64
N ARG A 138 -10.59 1.30 -9.07
CA ARG A 138 -11.91 0.77 -8.70
C ARG A 138 -12.06 0.60 -7.19
N MET A 139 -11.00 0.12 -6.54
CA MET A 139 -10.98 -0.04 -5.09
C MET A 139 -11.04 1.29 -4.35
N LEU A 140 -10.31 2.30 -4.81
CA LEU A 140 -10.37 3.66 -4.25
C LEU A 140 -11.78 4.23 -4.31
N VAL A 141 -12.44 4.16 -5.47
CA VAL A 141 -13.81 4.65 -5.63
C VAL A 141 -14.77 3.90 -4.70
N THR A 142 -14.62 2.58 -4.59
CA THR A 142 -15.44 1.77 -3.68
C THR A 142 -15.24 2.18 -2.22
N ILE A 143 -13.99 2.32 -1.76
CA ILE A 143 -13.68 2.71 -0.38
C ILE A 143 -14.22 4.10 -0.08
N ALA A 144 -14.05 5.05 -1.01
CA ALA A 144 -14.51 6.42 -0.84
C ALA A 144 -16.04 6.51 -0.77
N ASP A 145 -16.77 5.76 -1.61
CA ASP A 145 -18.24 5.69 -1.56
C ASP A 145 -18.75 5.07 -0.25
N GLU A 146 -18.15 3.94 0.19
CA GLU A 146 -18.52 3.30 1.46
C GLU A 146 -18.25 4.21 2.66
N TYR A 147 -17.11 4.89 2.68
CA TYR A 147 -16.76 5.85 3.73
C TYR A 147 -17.77 7.01 3.75
N HIS A 148 -18.04 7.61 2.60
CA HIS A 148 -18.93 8.75 2.49
C HIS A 148 -20.36 8.41 2.93
N ARG A 149 -20.90 7.27 2.47
CA ARG A 149 -22.24 6.79 2.87
C ARG A 149 -22.31 6.50 4.37
N THR A 150 -21.27 5.91 4.95
CA THR A 150 -21.22 5.64 6.38
C THR A 150 -21.17 6.95 7.17
N SER A 151 -20.36 7.91 6.72
CA SER A 151 -20.28 9.25 7.33
C SER A 151 -21.61 10.01 7.31
N LEU A 152 -22.34 9.96 6.19
CA LEU A 152 -23.68 10.54 6.08
C LEU A 152 -24.67 9.90 7.08
N ARG A 153 -24.69 8.56 7.18
CA ARG A 153 -25.56 7.84 8.14
C ARG A 153 -25.23 8.14 9.60
N LEU A 154 -23.94 8.28 9.92
CA LEU A 154 -23.51 8.66 11.26
C LEU A 154 -23.89 10.10 11.61
N SER A 155 -24.02 10.96 10.60
CA SER A 155 -24.41 12.36 10.79
C SER A 155 -25.91 12.54 11.00
N SER A 156 -26.73 11.64 10.47
CA SER A 156 -28.19 11.61 10.68
C SER A 156 -28.63 10.73 11.87
N ALA A 157 -27.70 10.16 12.63
CA ALA A 157 -28.01 9.27 13.74
C ALA A 157 -28.63 10.04 14.94
N PRO A 158 -29.60 9.44 15.67
CA PRO A 158 -30.17 10.05 16.87
C PRO A 158 -29.12 10.36 17.94
N ARG A 159 -29.29 11.47 18.66
CA ARG A 159 -28.37 11.91 19.74
C ARG A 159 -28.17 10.86 20.85
N ALA A 160 -29.17 10.00 21.08
CA ALA A 160 -29.08 8.88 22.03
C ALA A 160 -27.92 7.91 21.70
N LEU A 161 -27.46 7.85 20.45
CA LEU A 161 -26.39 6.98 19.98
C LEU A 161 -25.03 7.68 19.89
N ASN A 162 -24.86 8.90 20.43
CA ASN A 162 -23.63 9.68 20.27
C ASN A 162 -22.34 8.95 20.69
N ARG A 163 -22.36 8.15 21.77
CA ARG A 163 -21.19 7.35 22.19
C ARG A 163 -20.83 6.30 21.12
N LEU A 164 -21.83 5.59 20.61
CA LEU A 164 -21.66 4.59 19.56
C LEU A 164 -21.19 5.23 18.24
N VAL A 165 -21.72 6.40 17.89
CA VAL A 165 -21.29 7.18 16.73
C VAL A 165 -19.82 7.58 16.85
N ALA A 166 -19.38 8.03 18.04
CA ALA A 166 -17.99 8.36 18.30
C ALA A 166 -17.07 7.13 18.16
N ASP A 167 -17.49 5.98 18.68
CA ASP A 167 -16.74 4.73 18.55
C ASP A 167 -16.59 4.29 17.09
N ILE A 168 -17.67 4.36 16.29
CA ILE A 168 -17.63 4.02 14.87
C ILE A 168 -16.75 5.00 14.10
N ARG A 169 -16.80 6.31 14.40
CA ARG A 169 -15.90 7.30 13.80
C ARG A 169 -14.44 7.00 14.13
N ALA A 170 -14.13 6.61 15.36
CA ALA A 170 -12.78 6.21 15.75
C ALA A 170 -12.32 4.93 15.02
N GLN A 171 -13.21 3.97 14.78
CA GLN A 171 -12.90 2.81 13.95
C GLN A 171 -12.64 3.18 12.48
N LEU A 172 -13.46 4.07 11.91
CA LEU A 172 -13.28 4.55 10.54
C LEU A 172 -11.95 5.30 10.37
N ALA A 173 -11.58 6.14 11.33
CA ALA A 173 -10.30 6.87 11.32
C ALA A 173 -9.07 5.94 11.36
N ARG A 174 -9.20 4.74 11.94
CA ARG A 174 -8.13 3.72 11.89
C ARG A 174 -8.06 2.98 10.54
N LEU A 175 -9.15 2.97 9.77
CA LEU A 175 -9.22 2.29 8.48
C LEU A 175 -8.84 3.21 7.32
N VAL A 176 -9.24 4.49 7.40
CA VAL A 176 -9.02 5.50 6.36
C VAL A 176 -8.27 6.67 7.00
N TYR A 177 -6.96 6.71 6.74
CA TYR A 177 -6.03 7.75 7.18
C TYR A 177 -5.17 8.20 5.99
N PRO A 178 -4.51 9.37 6.04
CA PRO A 178 -3.62 9.80 4.96
C PRO A 178 -2.51 8.76 4.73
N GLY A 179 -2.38 8.24 3.50
CA GLY A 179 -1.41 7.18 3.22
C GLY A 179 -1.94 5.75 3.39
N PHE A 180 -3.25 5.55 3.53
CA PHE A 180 -3.81 4.22 3.76
C PHE A 180 -3.61 3.25 2.59
N PHE A 181 -3.45 3.69 1.34
CA PHE A 181 -3.23 2.77 0.23
C PHE A 181 -1.82 2.18 0.24
N SER A 182 -0.80 3.01 0.44
CA SER A 182 0.60 2.59 0.55
C SER A 182 0.91 1.90 1.87
N GLY A 183 0.28 2.33 2.97
CA GLY A 183 0.45 1.71 4.29
C GLY A 183 -0.05 0.26 4.38
N HIS A 184 -0.99 -0.13 3.51
CA HIS A 184 -1.55 -1.49 3.46
C HIS A 184 -0.96 -2.36 2.33
N ALA A 185 0.24 -2.04 1.81
CA ALA A 185 0.83 -2.59 0.58
C ALA A 185 0.98 -4.14 0.48
N THR A 186 0.71 -4.92 1.53
CA THR A 186 0.71 -6.39 1.43
C THR A 186 -0.60 -6.91 0.81
N SER A 187 -0.48 -7.68 -0.27
CA SER A 187 -1.57 -8.21 -1.13
C SER A 187 -2.81 -8.76 -0.41
N LYS A 188 -2.65 -9.36 0.78
CA LYS A 188 -3.74 -9.94 1.58
C LYS A 188 -4.63 -8.91 2.29
N ARG A 189 -4.16 -7.67 2.52
CA ARG A 189 -4.83 -6.71 3.41
C ARG A 189 -5.84 -5.80 2.69
N TRP A 190 -5.75 -5.68 1.37
CA TRP A 190 -6.68 -4.93 0.51
C TRP A 190 -8.08 -5.58 0.48
N LEU A 191 -8.12 -6.91 0.53
CA LEU A 191 -9.34 -7.70 0.76
C LEU A 191 -9.87 -7.52 2.19
N CYS A 192 -9.01 -7.36 3.20
CA CYS A 192 -9.44 -7.08 4.57
C CYS A 192 -10.02 -5.68 4.75
N VAL A 193 -9.47 -4.65 4.10
CA VAL A 193 -10.00 -3.27 4.20
C VAL A 193 -11.36 -3.17 3.50
N SER A 194 -11.50 -3.73 2.30
CA SER A 194 -12.78 -3.73 1.57
C SER A 194 -13.85 -4.61 2.24
N THR A 195 -13.47 -5.78 2.78
CA THR A 195 -14.37 -6.64 3.58
C THR A 195 -14.73 -5.99 4.91
N GLY A 196 -13.78 -5.34 5.58
CA GLY A 196 -13.97 -4.63 6.86
C GLY A 196 -14.91 -3.43 6.73
N LEU A 197 -14.78 -2.63 5.68
CA LEU A 197 -15.71 -1.54 5.37
C LEU A 197 -17.10 -2.05 5.03
N ARG A 198 -17.20 -3.17 4.30
CA ARG A 198 -18.48 -3.84 4.00
C ARG A 198 -19.15 -4.38 5.27
N ALA A 199 -18.38 -4.91 6.21
CA ALA A 199 -18.87 -5.36 7.52
C ALA A 199 -19.35 -4.17 8.37
N ALA A 200 -18.60 -3.05 8.40
CA ALA A 200 -19.00 -1.82 9.08
C ALA A 200 -20.30 -1.23 8.52
N ARG A 201 -20.49 -1.28 7.18
CA ARG A 201 -21.75 -0.90 6.54
C ARG A 201 -22.92 -1.80 6.98
N ASN A 202 -22.72 -3.11 7.01
CA ASN A 202 -23.78 -4.04 7.39
C ASN A 202 -24.17 -3.87 8.87
N ALA A 203 -23.20 -3.58 9.74
CA ALA A 203 -23.44 -3.24 11.14
C ALA A 203 -24.26 -1.94 11.29
N THR A 204 -23.89 -0.87 10.57
CA THR A 204 -24.67 0.39 10.58
C THR A 204 -26.06 0.24 9.95
N ARG A 205 -26.23 -0.61 8.94
CA ARG A 205 -27.54 -0.93 8.35
C ARG A 205 -28.46 -1.65 9.33
N ASN A 206 -27.93 -2.67 10.02
CA ASN A 206 -28.69 -3.42 11.03
C ASN A 206 -29.04 -2.56 12.25
N MET A 207 -28.16 -1.62 12.64
CA MET A 207 -28.44 -0.68 13.74
C MET A 207 -29.56 0.31 13.42
N LEU A 208 -29.67 0.80 12.18
CA LEU A 208 -30.73 1.74 11.79
C LEU A 208 -32.08 1.05 11.54
N GLN A 209 -32.09 -0.25 11.24
CA GLN A 209 -33.31 -1.04 11.06
C GLN A 209 -33.83 -1.68 12.37
N ARG A 210 -32.99 -1.79 13.40
CA ARG A 210 -33.38 -2.29 14.73
C ARG A 210 -33.32 -1.16 15.76
N SER A 211 -34.41 -0.42 15.90
CA SER A 211 -34.82 0.12 17.19
C SER A 211 -36.35 0.03 17.22
N PRO A 212 -36.94 -0.76 18.14
CA PRO A 212 -36.70 -0.58 19.57
C PRO A 212 -36.31 -1.86 20.33
N ASN A 213 -35.67 -1.64 21.49
CA ASN A 213 -35.35 -2.60 22.57
C ASN A 213 -34.12 -3.53 22.46
N CYS A 214 -33.48 -3.67 23.62
CA CYS A 214 -32.35 -4.53 24.02
C CYS A 214 -30.96 -4.00 23.57
N GLY A 215 -30.04 -3.59 24.45
CA GLY A 215 -29.72 -4.18 25.76
C GLY A 215 -28.76 -5.34 25.53
N SER A 216 -27.46 -5.10 25.75
CA SER A 216 -26.31 -6.02 25.58
C SER A 216 -25.96 -6.42 24.14
N TYR A 217 -24.73 -6.15 23.72
CA TYR A 217 -23.88 -6.94 22.78
C TYR A 217 -22.63 -6.10 22.44
N THR A 218 -21.79 -5.90 23.46
CA THR A 218 -20.37 -5.61 23.25
C THR A 218 -19.62 -6.93 23.15
N LYS A 219 -18.56 -6.95 22.33
CA LYS A 219 -17.61 -8.05 22.02
C LYS A 219 -18.00 -8.96 20.85
N SER A 220 -17.52 -8.61 19.66
CA SER A 220 -16.64 -9.46 18.83
C SER A 220 -16.56 -8.90 17.40
N ALA A 221 -15.54 -8.09 17.11
CA ALA A 221 -15.13 -7.75 15.74
C ALA A 221 -13.75 -7.09 15.68
N ALA A 222 -13.27 -6.51 16.79
CA ALA A 222 -12.01 -5.75 16.81
C ALA A 222 -10.74 -6.55 17.19
N ALA A 223 -10.80 -7.89 17.27
CA ALA A 223 -9.68 -8.65 17.85
C ALA A 223 -8.57 -9.07 16.86
N ASN A 224 -8.76 -9.01 15.53
CA ASN A 224 -7.80 -9.64 14.59
C ASN A 224 -7.11 -8.70 13.60
N CYS A 225 -6.98 -7.40 13.89
CA CYS A 225 -6.21 -6.48 13.02
C CYS A 225 -5.07 -5.72 13.73
N ALA A 226 -4.80 -6.04 15.00
CA ALA A 226 -3.75 -5.39 15.76
C ALA A 226 -2.83 -6.42 16.41
N ARG A 227 -1.88 -6.98 15.63
CA ARG A 227 -0.51 -7.24 16.12
C ARG A 227 0.48 -7.11 14.96
N PRO A 228 1.56 -6.34 15.11
CA PRO A 228 2.74 -6.46 14.28
C PRO A 228 3.60 -7.59 14.83
N HIS A 229 3.95 -8.56 13.98
CA HIS A 229 5.18 -9.34 14.06
C HIS A 229 5.62 -9.59 12.62
#